data_AF-A0A927UBU2-F1
#
_entry.id   AF-A0A927UBU2-F1
#
_cell.length_a   1.000
_cell.length_b   1.000
_cell.length_c   1.000
_cell.angle_alpha   90.00
_cell.angle_beta   90.00
_cell.angle_gamma   90.00
#
_symmetry.space_group_name_H-M   'P 1'
#
loop_
_entity.id
_entity.type
_entity.pdbx_description
1 polymer ?
#
loop_
_entity_poly.entity_id
_entity_poly.type
_entity_poly.pdbx_seq_one_letter_code
_entity_poly.pdbx_strand_id
1 'polypeptide(L)'
;MVFPRLIIIVFVILFLFVPIVPFIFKNLHNIVSYGLRDIVGFFMYKKYNECHDFGKVITICASGTRVFGSGKTLSGVHAIRYIYNKYNGLKVWNATEKRFVTQHIHVISNVELKDIPFTWFDNEKQLVEVEQPEMDITIFFLDEASSIWNSRNYKDNISTELLTSLLQCRKNKIALFTTSQRFIFQDKLIRQITAEVWEAKKTWRIVRLQTFDAYDLENCSNVALVKALTTSYWFVKNKDYSAYDTSAIVDRLKKMNELGELLTDSEILENQGTTDHCLDMVEKLSRKGRKRLARK
;
A
#
# COMPACT_ATOMS: atom_id res chain seq x y z
N MET A 1 20.84 50.06 -1.76
CA MET A 1 21.75 49.37 -0.80
C MET A 1 21.05 48.50 0.26
N VAL A 2 19.72 48.34 0.27
CA VAL A 2 19.00 47.60 1.33
C VAL A 2 18.91 46.09 1.06
N PHE A 3 18.87 45.69 -0.21
CA PHE A 3 18.70 44.29 -0.65
C PHE A 3 19.76 43.29 -0.11
N PRO A 4 21.08 43.57 -0.16
CA PRO A 4 22.08 42.59 0.27
C PRO A 4 22.09 42.35 1.78
N ARG A 5 21.71 43.37 2.58
CA ARG A 5 21.64 43.24 4.04
C ARG A 5 20.46 42.36 4.49
N LEU A 6 19.33 42.44 3.77
CA LEU A 6 18.15 41.63 4.07
C LEU A 6 18.43 40.13 3.84
N ILE A 7 19.17 39.80 2.78
CA ILE A 7 19.55 38.42 2.45
C ILE A 7 20.45 37.81 3.53
N ILE A 8 21.42 38.58 4.03
CA ILE A 8 22.32 38.13 5.10
C ILE A 8 21.53 37.87 6.40
N ILE A 9 20.59 38.75 6.75
CA ILE A 9 19.73 38.57 7.94
C ILE A 9 18.87 37.31 7.81
N VAL A 10 18.24 37.09 6.66
CA VAL A 10 17.45 35.88 6.40
C VAL A 10 18.32 34.63 6.47
N PHE A 11 19.55 34.68 5.94
CA PHE A 11 20.50 33.57 6.00
C PHE A 11 20.93 33.23 7.43
N VAL A 12 21.22 34.24 8.26
CA VAL A 12 21.56 34.06 9.68
C VAL A 12 20.37 33.47 10.46
N ILE A 13 19.15 33.93 10.19
CA ILE A 13 17.92 33.36 10.80
C ILE A 13 17.76 31.89 10.37
N LEU A 14 17.93 31.56 9.10
CA LEU A 14 17.86 30.18 8.61
C LEU A 14 18.94 29.29 9.24
N PHE A 15 20.16 29.80 9.41
CA PHE A 15 21.27 29.07 10.02
C PHE A 15 21.05 28.78 11.51
N LEU A 16 20.40 29.70 12.25
CA LEU A 16 20.13 29.54 13.68
C LEU A 16 18.87 28.72 13.97
N PHE A 17 17.80 28.91 13.21
CA PHE A 17 16.49 28.33 13.51
C PHE A 17 16.19 27.02 12.75
N VAL A 18 16.95 26.69 11.71
CA VAL A 18 16.76 25.47 10.94
C VAL A 18 17.98 24.55 11.10
N PRO A 19 17.92 23.50 11.94
CA PRO A 19 19.07 22.65 12.25
C PRO A 19 19.74 21.98 11.04
N ILE A 20 18.99 21.80 9.93
CA ILE A 20 19.52 21.19 8.72
C ILE A 20 20.53 22.10 7.99
N VAL A 21 20.40 23.42 8.12
CA VAL A 21 21.26 24.39 7.42
C VAL A 21 22.71 24.31 7.92
N PRO A 22 23.02 24.45 9.22
CA PRO A 22 24.40 24.28 9.71
C PRO A 22 24.92 22.85 9.49
N PHE A 23 24.05 21.83 9.54
CA PHE A 23 24.42 20.44 9.26
C PHE A 23 24.92 20.25 7.81
N ILE A 24 24.21 20.82 6.83
CA ILE A 24 24.59 20.74 5.41
C ILE A 24 25.92 21.44 5.16
N PHE A 25 26.12 22.65 5.70
CA PHE A 25 27.39 23.37 5.52
C PHE A 25 28.57 22.64 6.15
N LYS A 26 28.41 22.11 7.37
CA LYS A 26 29.46 21.34 8.05
C LYS A 26 29.83 20.06 7.30
N ASN A 27 28.85 19.40 6.69
CA ASN A 27 29.02 18.13 5.99
C ASN A 27 29.07 18.26 4.46
N LEU A 28 29.23 19.47 3.92
CA LEU A 28 29.10 19.73 2.48
C LEU A 28 30.06 18.87 1.65
N HIS A 29 31.30 18.72 2.10
CA HIS A 29 32.31 17.88 1.44
C HIS A 29 31.87 16.40 1.35
N ASN A 30 31.28 15.86 2.42
CA ASN A 30 30.75 14.49 2.44
C ASN A 30 29.50 14.37 1.57
N ILE A 31 28.59 15.35 1.63
CA ILE A 31 27.37 15.35 0.81
C ILE A 31 27.73 15.32 -0.69
N VAL A 32 28.69 16.12 -1.11
CA VAL A 32 29.13 16.16 -2.51
C VAL A 32 29.86 14.87 -2.91
N SER A 33 30.79 14.38 -2.10
CA SER A 33 31.57 13.20 -2.44
C SER A 33 30.73 11.92 -2.47
N TYR A 34 29.90 11.67 -1.46
CA TYR A 34 28.97 10.54 -1.43
C TYR A 34 27.85 10.71 -2.44
N GLY A 35 27.33 11.94 -2.64
CA GLY A 35 26.31 12.21 -3.65
C GLY A 35 26.78 11.88 -5.07
N LEU A 36 28.00 12.26 -5.44
CA LEU A 36 28.59 11.88 -6.73
C LEU A 36 28.77 10.36 -6.86
N ARG A 37 29.24 9.70 -5.80
CA ARG A 37 29.40 8.24 -5.78
C ARG A 37 28.05 7.52 -5.94
N ASP A 38 27.00 8.02 -5.30
CA ASP A 38 25.65 7.47 -5.39
C ASP A 38 25.05 7.68 -6.78
N ILE A 39 25.28 8.83 -7.41
CA ILE A 39 24.84 9.10 -8.79
C ILE A 39 25.54 8.15 -9.76
N VAL A 40 26.87 8.03 -9.67
CA VAL A 40 27.64 7.10 -10.51
C VAL A 40 27.16 5.66 -10.28
N GLY A 41 26.98 5.27 -9.02
CA GLY A 41 26.45 3.96 -8.66
C GLY A 41 25.02 3.73 -9.17
N PHE A 42 24.16 4.74 -9.17
CA PHE A 42 22.78 4.65 -9.66
C PHE A 42 22.73 4.27 -11.14
N PHE A 43 23.57 4.91 -11.97
CA PHE A 43 23.68 4.59 -13.38
C PHE A 43 24.44 3.29 -13.64
N MET A 44 25.56 3.07 -12.95
CA MET A 44 26.39 1.88 -13.11
C MET A 44 25.65 0.60 -12.75
N TYR A 45 24.89 0.60 -11.65
CA TYR A 45 24.13 -0.56 -11.17
C TYR A 45 22.68 -0.59 -11.67
N LYS A 46 22.30 0.35 -12.54
CA LYS A 46 20.94 0.48 -13.11
C LYS A 46 19.84 0.46 -12.04
N LYS A 47 20.03 1.19 -10.93
CA LYS A 47 19.07 1.21 -9.82
C LYS A 47 17.66 1.66 -10.22
N TYR A 48 17.51 2.41 -11.32
CA TYR A 48 16.20 2.78 -11.87
C TYR A 48 15.36 1.58 -12.36
N ASN A 49 15.96 0.42 -12.62
CA ASN A 49 15.27 -0.82 -12.99
C ASN A 49 14.78 -1.62 -11.78
N GLU A 50 15.30 -1.33 -10.58
CA GLU A 50 14.90 -2.02 -9.37
C GLU A 50 13.47 -1.62 -9.00
N CYS A 51 12.62 -2.60 -8.74
CA CYS A 51 11.27 -2.32 -8.29
C CYS A 51 11.30 -2.03 -6.80
N HIS A 52 10.73 -0.89 -6.39
CA HIS A 52 10.66 -0.48 -4.99
C HIS A 52 9.26 -0.67 -4.38
N ASP A 53 8.33 -1.23 -5.15
CA ASP A 53 6.94 -1.42 -4.76
C ASP A 53 6.72 -2.72 -3.96
N PHE A 54 7.61 -2.98 -2.98
CA PHE A 54 7.55 -4.11 -2.05
C PHE A 54 7.70 -3.65 -0.59
N GLY A 55 7.44 -4.54 0.36
CA GLY A 55 7.58 -4.26 1.78
C GLY A 55 6.53 -3.31 2.33
N LYS A 56 5.34 -3.33 1.72
CA LYS A 56 4.20 -2.50 2.10
C LYS A 56 2.91 -3.31 1.99
N VAL A 57 2.05 -3.10 2.96
CA VAL A 57 0.67 -3.57 2.96
C VAL A 57 -0.21 -2.38 2.64
N ILE A 58 -0.99 -2.49 1.57
CA ILE A 58 -1.85 -1.43 1.04
C ILE A 58 -3.28 -1.94 1.01
N THR A 59 -4.18 -1.21 1.66
CA THR A 59 -5.63 -1.51 1.60
C THR A 59 -6.33 -0.50 0.70
N ILE A 60 -7.06 -0.97 -0.31
CA ILE A 60 -7.80 -0.14 -1.27
C ILE A 60 -9.29 -0.12 -0.90
N CYS A 61 -9.77 1.05 -0.50
CA CYS A 61 -11.11 1.28 0.04
C CYS A 61 -11.99 2.12 -0.88
N ALA A 62 -13.31 2.09 -0.65
CA ALA A 62 -14.24 2.97 -1.34
C ALA A 62 -14.21 4.36 -0.69
N SER A 63 -14.20 5.42 -1.51
CA SER A 63 -14.37 6.77 -0.99
C SER A 63 -15.85 7.15 -0.87
N GLY A 64 -16.28 7.54 0.33
CA GLY A 64 -17.60 8.13 0.58
C GLY A 64 -18.75 7.12 0.64
N THR A 65 -19.95 7.54 0.21
CA THR A 65 -21.20 6.76 0.38
C THR A 65 -21.39 5.64 -0.65
N ARG A 66 -20.68 5.68 -1.79
CA ARG A 66 -20.76 4.66 -2.83
C ARG A 66 -19.75 3.56 -2.55
N VAL A 67 -20.18 2.55 -1.80
CA VAL A 67 -19.37 1.36 -1.49
C VAL A 67 -19.26 0.40 -2.68
N PHE A 68 -20.24 0.36 -3.59
CA PHE A 68 -20.18 -0.47 -4.80
C PHE A 68 -19.84 0.37 -6.04
N GLY A 69 -19.10 -0.22 -6.99
CA GLY A 69 -18.73 0.46 -8.24
C GLY A 69 -17.73 1.61 -8.10
N SER A 70 -17.11 1.78 -6.93
CA SER A 70 -16.18 2.88 -6.64
C SER A 70 -14.82 2.77 -7.35
N GLY A 71 -14.52 1.61 -7.95
CA GLY A 71 -13.28 1.36 -8.69
C GLY A 71 -12.12 0.80 -7.85
N LYS A 72 -12.39 0.14 -6.71
CA LYS A 72 -11.36 -0.46 -5.84
C LYS A 72 -10.55 -1.55 -6.54
N THR A 73 -11.22 -2.64 -6.94
CA THR A 73 -10.63 -3.76 -7.65
C THR A 73 -9.90 -3.28 -8.90
N LEU A 74 -10.57 -2.44 -9.69
CA LEU A 74 -10.00 -1.79 -10.87
C LEU A 74 -8.69 -1.03 -10.55
N SER A 75 -8.64 -0.29 -9.45
CA SER A 75 -7.42 0.45 -9.05
C SER A 75 -6.31 -0.50 -8.59
N GLY A 76 -6.64 -1.57 -7.87
CA GLY A 76 -5.70 -2.60 -7.47
C GLY A 76 -5.08 -3.32 -8.66
N VAL A 77 -5.93 -3.85 -9.55
CA VAL A 77 -5.51 -4.50 -10.80
C VAL A 77 -4.69 -3.54 -11.67
N HIS A 78 -5.07 -2.27 -11.77
CA HIS A 78 -4.30 -1.27 -12.50
C HIS A 78 -2.90 -1.06 -11.91
N ALA A 79 -2.78 -0.97 -10.58
CA ALA A 79 -1.50 -0.81 -9.90
C ALA A 79 -0.58 -2.02 -10.12
N ILE A 80 -1.10 -3.24 -9.97
CA ILE A 80 -0.32 -4.47 -10.15
C ILE A 80 0.13 -4.62 -11.59
N ARG A 81 -0.77 -4.39 -12.57
CA ARG A 81 -0.40 -4.39 -13.99
C ARG A 81 0.65 -3.34 -14.30
N TYR A 82 0.57 -2.16 -13.69
CA TYR A 82 1.58 -1.12 -13.87
C TYR A 82 2.94 -1.59 -13.34
N ILE A 83 3.00 -2.14 -12.13
CA ILE A 83 4.25 -2.64 -11.52
C ILE A 83 4.85 -3.77 -12.36
N TYR A 84 4.03 -4.76 -12.72
CA TYR A 84 4.45 -5.90 -13.53
C TYR A 84 5.04 -5.45 -14.88
N ASN A 85 4.30 -4.67 -15.66
CA ASN A 85 4.75 -4.23 -16.99
C ASN A 85 5.96 -3.30 -16.95
N LYS A 86 6.14 -2.56 -15.85
CA LYS A 86 7.27 -1.63 -15.70
C LYS A 86 8.56 -2.33 -15.30
N TYR A 87 8.47 -3.38 -14.48
CA TYR A 87 9.65 -3.91 -13.76
C TYR A 87 9.97 -5.38 -14.04
N ASN A 88 9.03 -6.16 -14.56
CA ASN A 88 9.26 -7.57 -14.83
C ASN A 88 10.25 -7.78 -15.97
N GLY A 89 11.21 -8.68 -15.78
CA GLY A 89 12.22 -9.05 -16.79
C GLY A 89 13.37 -8.04 -16.93
N LEU A 90 13.45 -7.02 -16.07
CA LEU A 90 14.56 -6.06 -16.11
C LEU A 90 15.81 -6.61 -15.42
N LYS A 91 16.98 -6.24 -15.95
CA LYS A 91 18.28 -6.55 -15.33
C LYS A 91 18.55 -5.57 -14.20
N VAL A 92 18.78 -6.13 -13.01
CA VAL A 92 19.09 -5.41 -11.77
C VAL A 92 20.40 -5.93 -11.18
N TRP A 93 21.13 -5.09 -10.48
CA TRP A 93 22.38 -5.47 -9.83
C TRP A 93 22.09 -6.16 -8.50
N ASN A 94 22.56 -7.40 -8.32
CA ASN A 94 22.57 -8.07 -7.03
C ASN A 94 23.91 -7.79 -6.33
N ALA A 95 23.86 -7.18 -5.13
CA ALA A 95 25.05 -6.85 -4.34
C ALA A 95 25.73 -8.08 -3.73
N THR A 96 24.95 -9.10 -3.37
CA THR A 96 25.40 -10.38 -2.79
C THR A 96 26.17 -11.18 -3.83
N GLU A 97 25.59 -11.37 -5.01
CA GLU A 97 26.20 -12.13 -6.10
C GLU A 97 27.19 -11.32 -6.95
N LYS A 98 27.25 -9.99 -6.74
CA LYS A 98 28.08 -9.03 -7.50
C LYS A 98 27.93 -9.17 -9.02
N ARG A 99 26.71 -9.43 -9.48
CA ARG A 99 26.38 -9.57 -10.90
C ARG A 99 24.99 -9.03 -11.21
N PHE A 100 24.72 -8.81 -12.49
CA PHE A 100 23.38 -8.50 -12.96
C PHE A 100 22.54 -9.78 -13.02
N VAL A 101 21.38 -9.73 -12.38
CA VAL A 101 20.36 -10.78 -12.42
C VAL A 101 19.07 -10.21 -13.01
N THR A 102 18.23 -11.07 -13.54
CA THR A 102 16.91 -10.68 -14.06
C THR A 102 15.91 -10.70 -12.91
N GLN A 103 15.25 -9.57 -12.66
CA GLN A 103 14.18 -9.46 -11.67
C GLN A 103 12.86 -9.94 -12.26
N HIS A 104 12.19 -10.87 -11.58
CA HIS A 104 10.84 -11.29 -11.93
C HIS A 104 9.82 -10.80 -10.91
N ILE A 105 8.63 -10.44 -11.40
CA ILE A 105 7.49 -10.06 -10.58
C ILE A 105 6.49 -11.21 -10.59
N HIS A 106 6.35 -11.88 -9.45
CA HIS A 106 5.38 -12.95 -9.25
C HIS A 106 4.09 -12.35 -8.70
N VAL A 107 2.95 -12.62 -9.34
CA VAL A 107 1.65 -12.09 -8.91
C VAL A 107 0.78 -13.23 -8.44
N ILE A 108 0.36 -13.16 -7.17
CA ILE A 108 -0.58 -14.12 -6.57
C ILE A 108 -1.90 -13.40 -6.37
N SER A 109 -3.00 -13.94 -6.88
CA SER A 109 -4.31 -13.30 -6.75
C SER A 109 -5.48 -14.25 -6.59
N ASN A 110 -6.54 -13.78 -5.93
CA ASN A 110 -7.85 -14.42 -5.91
C ASN A 110 -8.78 -13.92 -7.04
N VAL A 111 -8.36 -12.90 -7.80
CA VAL A 111 -9.05 -12.40 -9.00
C VAL A 111 -8.37 -12.99 -10.23
N GLU A 112 -9.16 -13.35 -11.24
CA GLU A 112 -8.58 -13.75 -12.53
C GLU A 112 -7.98 -12.54 -13.24
N LEU A 113 -6.68 -12.59 -13.56
CA LEU A 113 -5.98 -11.56 -14.33
C LEU A 113 -5.74 -12.06 -15.76
N LYS A 114 -6.28 -11.36 -16.76
CA LYS A 114 -6.29 -11.81 -18.17
C LYS A 114 -5.02 -11.45 -18.93
N ASP A 115 -4.39 -10.32 -18.57
CA ASP A 115 -3.31 -9.73 -19.35
C ASP A 115 -1.90 -10.01 -18.81
N ILE A 116 -1.78 -10.52 -17.59
CA ILE A 116 -0.49 -10.81 -16.94
C ILE A 116 -0.53 -12.20 -16.31
N PRO A 117 0.59 -12.94 -16.29
CA PRO A 117 0.63 -14.23 -15.62
C PRO A 117 0.45 -14.05 -14.13
N PHE A 118 -0.38 -14.90 -13.54
CA PHE A 118 -0.63 -14.92 -12.10
C PHE A 118 -0.80 -16.35 -11.61
N THR A 119 -0.58 -16.55 -10.33
CA THR A 119 -0.87 -17.78 -9.60
C THR A 119 -2.08 -17.55 -8.69
N TRP A 120 -2.91 -18.58 -8.56
CA TRP A 120 -4.08 -18.49 -7.70
C TRP A 120 -3.66 -18.43 -6.23
N PHE A 121 -4.32 -17.54 -5.50
CA PHE A 121 -4.25 -17.53 -4.04
C PHE A 121 -5.17 -18.62 -3.50
N ASP A 122 -4.59 -19.61 -2.84
CA ASP A 122 -5.28 -20.78 -2.31
C ASP A 122 -5.20 -20.88 -0.79
N ASN A 123 -4.04 -20.59 -0.18
CA ASN A 123 -3.84 -20.76 1.26
C ASN A 123 -2.89 -19.70 1.84
N GLU A 124 -3.03 -19.37 3.13
CA GLU A 124 -2.13 -18.48 3.87
C GLU A 124 -0.67 -18.96 3.85
N LYS A 125 -0.45 -20.28 3.72
CA LYS A 125 0.90 -20.83 3.60
C LYS A 125 1.67 -20.20 2.45
N GLN A 126 0.99 -19.80 1.37
CA GLN A 126 1.63 -19.09 0.26
C GLN A 126 2.16 -17.71 0.67
N LEU A 127 1.58 -17.04 1.69
CA LEU A 127 2.09 -15.79 2.26
C LEU A 127 3.24 -16.02 3.26
N VAL A 128 3.23 -17.16 3.96
CA VAL A 128 4.25 -17.50 4.97
C VAL A 128 5.52 -18.04 4.31
N GLU A 129 5.37 -18.98 3.37
CA GLU A 129 6.42 -19.78 2.76
C GLU A 129 6.78 -19.25 1.35
N VAL A 130 7.00 -17.94 1.21
CA VAL A 130 7.48 -17.37 -0.05
C VAL A 130 8.98 -17.61 -0.19
N GLU A 131 9.36 -18.68 -0.88
CA GLU A 131 10.74 -18.90 -1.31
C GLU A 131 10.97 -18.28 -2.70
N GLN A 132 11.76 -17.22 -2.75
CA GLN A 132 12.11 -16.56 -4.01
C GLN A 132 13.56 -16.06 -4.02
N PRO A 133 14.18 -15.92 -5.20
CA PRO A 133 15.49 -15.29 -5.33
C PRO A 133 15.51 -13.88 -4.72
N GLU A 134 16.67 -13.47 -4.20
CA GLU A 134 16.83 -12.19 -3.48
C GLU A 134 16.31 -10.97 -4.25
N MET A 135 16.38 -10.97 -5.58
CA MET A 135 15.95 -9.85 -6.41
C MET A 135 14.51 -9.94 -6.90
N ASP A 136 13.85 -11.10 -6.79
CA ASP A 136 12.47 -11.28 -7.21
C ASP A 136 11.51 -10.66 -6.20
N ILE A 137 10.31 -10.31 -6.68
CA ILE A 137 9.27 -9.66 -5.88
C ILE A 137 7.98 -10.42 -6.06
N THR A 138 7.30 -10.70 -4.95
CA THR A 138 5.99 -11.33 -4.96
C THR A 138 4.93 -10.33 -4.51
N ILE A 139 3.90 -10.16 -5.34
CA ILE A 139 2.79 -9.25 -5.10
C ILE A 139 1.53 -10.08 -4.89
N PHE A 140 0.97 -10.01 -3.69
CA PHE A 140 -0.33 -10.59 -3.38
C PHE A 140 -1.42 -9.57 -3.62
N PHE A 141 -2.46 -9.97 -4.35
CA PHE A 141 -3.66 -9.18 -4.57
C PHE A 141 -4.91 -9.92 -4.16
N LEU A 142 -5.50 -9.46 -3.06
CA LEU A 142 -6.68 -10.04 -2.44
C LEU A 142 -7.85 -9.07 -2.55
N ASP A 143 -8.74 -9.30 -3.51
CA ASP A 143 -9.99 -8.54 -3.63
C ASP A 143 -10.98 -9.01 -2.57
N GLU A 144 -11.68 -8.06 -1.94
CA GLU A 144 -12.59 -8.28 -0.81
C GLU A 144 -11.95 -9.09 0.33
N ALA A 145 -10.74 -8.70 0.72
CA ALA A 145 -9.94 -9.43 1.70
C ALA A 145 -10.68 -9.68 3.03
N SER A 146 -11.59 -8.79 3.43
CA SER A 146 -12.42 -8.96 4.63
C SER A 146 -13.22 -10.27 4.67
N SER A 147 -13.67 -10.80 3.53
CA SER A 147 -14.36 -12.10 3.49
C SER A 147 -13.41 -13.28 3.54
N ILE A 148 -12.19 -13.12 3.00
CA ILE A 148 -11.17 -14.17 2.98
C ILE A 148 -10.70 -14.45 4.40
N TRP A 149 -10.26 -13.42 5.13
CA TRP A 149 -9.73 -13.56 6.49
C TRP A 149 -10.76 -14.01 7.54
N ASN A 150 -12.03 -14.12 7.14
CA ASN A 150 -13.17 -14.48 7.97
C ASN A 150 -13.70 -15.90 7.65
N SER A 151 -12.91 -16.74 6.99
CA SER A 151 -13.21 -18.17 6.83
C SER A 151 -12.71 -18.99 8.04
N ARG A 152 -13.34 -20.13 8.32
CA ARG A 152 -13.01 -21.05 9.43
C ARG A 152 -11.58 -21.58 9.36
N ASN A 153 -11.02 -21.74 8.16
CA ASN A 153 -9.59 -22.05 7.97
C ASN A 153 -8.65 -20.93 8.47
N TYR A 154 -9.17 -19.73 8.75
CA TYR A 154 -8.42 -18.57 9.27
C TYR A 154 -8.76 -18.26 10.74
N LYS A 155 -9.64 -19.04 11.40
CA LYS A 155 -10.15 -18.73 12.76
C LYS A 155 -9.28 -19.28 13.89
N ASP A 156 -8.45 -20.28 13.64
CA ASP A 156 -7.52 -20.82 14.66
C ASP A 156 -6.30 -19.88 14.84
N ASN A 157 -6.59 -18.61 15.09
CA ASN A 157 -5.70 -17.45 15.04
C ASN A 157 -5.04 -17.33 13.66
N ILE A 158 -5.03 -16.12 13.08
CA ILE A 158 -3.96 -15.78 12.15
C ILE A 158 -2.66 -16.22 12.83
N SER A 159 -1.99 -17.21 12.24
CA SER A 159 -0.83 -17.83 12.88
C SER A 159 0.14 -16.71 13.24
N THR A 160 0.73 -16.76 14.43
CA THR A 160 1.81 -15.82 14.79
C THR A 160 2.90 -15.79 13.71
N GLU A 161 3.04 -16.90 12.98
CA GLU A 161 3.84 -17.06 11.77
C GLU A 161 3.40 -16.14 10.63
N LEU A 162 2.12 -16.13 10.24
CA LEU A 162 1.62 -15.21 9.22
C LEU A 162 1.83 -13.73 9.59
N LEU A 163 1.60 -13.35 10.85
CA LEU A 163 1.91 -11.98 11.29
C LEU A 163 3.40 -11.66 11.20
N THR A 164 4.24 -12.60 11.61
CA THR A 164 5.69 -12.45 11.53
C THR A 164 6.15 -12.29 10.08
N SER A 165 5.63 -13.09 9.16
CA SER A 165 5.92 -12.99 7.73
C SER A 165 5.42 -11.68 7.12
N LEU A 166 4.23 -11.22 7.51
CA LEU A 166 3.68 -9.94 7.06
C LEU A 166 4.48 -8.74 7.59
N LEU A 167 4.94 -8.78 8.84
CA LEU A 167 5.85 -7.75 9.39
C LEU A 167 7.23 -7.77 8.71
N GLN A 168 7.66 -8.92 8.20
CA GLN A 168 8.93 -9.09 7.48
C GLN A 168 8.80 -8.94 5.97
N CYS A 169 7.66 -8.45 5.46
CA CYS A 169 7.40 -8.29 4.02
C CYS A 169 8.48 -7.50 3.27
N ARG A 170 9.13 -6.53 3.93
CA ARG A 170 10.24 -5.75 3.33
C ARG A 170 11.50 -6.56 3.11
N LYS A 171 11.82 -7.49 4.02
CA LYS A 171 12.98 -8.38 3.90
C LYS A 171 12.74 -9.42 2.81
N ASN A 172 11.53 -9.98 2.79
CA ASN A 172 11.17 -11.04 1.84
C ASN A 172 10.73 -10.49 0.48
N LYS A 173 10.78 -9.17 0.23
CA LYS A 173 10.31 -8.51 -1.00
C LYS A 173 8.88 -8.89 -1.40
N ILE A 174 7.99 -8.88 -0.40
CA ILE A 174 6.56 -9.15 -0.56
C ILE A 174 5.80 -7.82 -0.52
N ALA A 175 4.83 -7.67 -1.41
CA ALA A 175 3.82 -6.60 -1.35
C ALA A 175 2.43 -7.22 -1.17
N LEU A 176 1.60 -6.65 -0.30
CA LEU A 176 0.23 -7.10 -0.11
C LEU A 176 -0.74 -5.97 -0.47
N PHE A 177 -1.54 -6.19 -1.50
CA PHE A 177 -2.64 -5.33 -1.91
C PHE A 177 -3.95 -6.00 -1.54
N THR A 178 -4.72 -5.39 -0.66
CA THR A 178 -6.06 -5.84 -0.32
C THR A 178 -7.09 -4.84 -0.81
N THR A 179 -8.31 -5.29 -1.07
CA THR A 179 -9.44 -4.38 -1.23
C THR A 179 -10.50 -4.65 -0.17
N SER A 180 -11.18 -3.59 0.25
CA SER A 180 -12.29 -3.68 1.20
C SER A 180 -13.28 -2.56 0.94
N GLN A 181 -14.54 -2.71 1.36
CA GLN A 181 -15.54 -1.65 1.14
C GLN A 181 -15.17 -0.39 1.93
N ARG A 182 -14.75 -0.58 3.18
CA ARG A 182 -14.26 0.46 4.10
C ARG A 182 -13.06 -0.09 4.85
N PHE A 183 -12.15 0.79 5.25
CA PHE A 183 -10.95 0.38 5.98
C PHE A 183 -11.28 -0.34 7.28
N ILE A 184 -12.26 0.16 8.05
CA ILE A 184 -12.70 -0.46 9.31
C ILE A 184 -13.28 -1.88 9.15
N PHE A 185 -13.74 -2.26 7.95
CA PHE A 185 -14.25 -3.62 7.69
C PHE A 185 -13.14 -4.63 7.42
N GLN A 186 -11.91 -4.17 7.25
CA GLN A 186 -10.75 -5.05 7.19
C GLN A 186 -10.49 -5.67 8.57
N ASP A 187 -9.94 -6.88 8.63
CA ASP A 187 -9.54 -7.49 9.91
C ASP A 187 -8.56 -6.60 10.71
N LYS A 188 -8.69 -6.59 12.04
CA LYS A 188 -7.91 -5.72 12.94
C LYS A 188 -6.40 -5.89 12.77
N LEU A 189 -5.92 -7.12 12.58
CA LEU A 189 -4.50 -7.38 12.43
C LEU A 189 -3.97 -6.80 11.12
N ILE A 190 -4.71 -6.96 10.02
CA ILE A 190 -4.35 -6.37 8.73
C ILE A 190 -4.36 -4.83 8.81
N ARG A 191 -5.32 -4.23 9.52
CA ARG A 191 -5.35 -2.76 9.71
C ARG A 191 -4.11 -2.26 10.45
N GLN A 192 -3.65 -2.99 11.48
CA GLN A 192 -2.45 -2.62 12.25
C GLN A 192 -1.15 -2.67 11.45
N ILE A 193 -1.02 -3.61 10.50
CA ILE A 193 0.17 -3.73 9.64
C ILE A 193 0.06 -2.91 8.34
N THR A 194 -1.13 -2.41 8.00
CA THR A 194 -1.33 -1.62 6.79
C THR A 194 -0.51 -0.34 6.89
N ALA A 195 0.29 -0.06 5.86
CA ALA A 195 1.09 1.17 5.80
C ALA A 195 0.28 2.32 5.19
N GLU A 196 -0.43 2.03 4.10
CA GLU A 196 -1.19 3.04 3.35
C GLU A 196 -2.60 2.55 3.04
N VAL A 197 -3.56 3.48 3.10
CA VAL A 197 -4.93 3.24 2.65
C VAL A 197 -5.22 4.08 1.42
N TRP A 198 -5.66 3.43 0.36
CA TRP A 198 -5.99 4.08 -0.91
C TRP A 198 -7.50 4.16 -1.08
N GLU A 199 -8.06 5.36 -0.99
CA GLU A 199 -9.47 5.58 -1.30
C GLU A 199 -9.70 5.80 -2.79
N ALA A 200 -10.37 4.85 -3.43
CA ALA A 200 -10.79 4.96 -4.82
C ALA A 200 -12.18 5.62 -4.93
N LYS A 201 -12.26 6.66 -5.76
CA LYS A 201 -13.51 7.29 -6.19
C LYS A 201 -13.56 7.37 -7.71
N LYS A 202 -14.37 6.50 -8.31
CA LYS A 202 -14.67 6.52 -9.73
C LYS A 202 -15.88 7.41 -10.04
N THR A 203 -15.70 8.33 -10.98
CA THR A 203 -16.79 9.08 -11.61
C THR A 203 -16.65 8.92 -13.12
N TRP A 204 -17.59 8.21 -13.74
CA TRP A 204 -17.47 7.79 -15.14
C TRP A 204 -16.15 7.02 -15.38
N ARG A 205 -15.31 7.46 -16.32
CA ARG A 205 -14.00 6.87 -16.62
C ARG A 205 -12.84 7.52 -15.87
N ILE A 206 -13.11 8.47 -14.98
CA ILE A 206 -12.07 9.13 -14.18
C ILE A 206 -12.07 8.48 -12.81
N VAL A 207 -10.93 7.91 -12.42
CA VAL A 207 -10.71 7.40 -11.07
C VAL A 207 -9.81 8.38 -10.34
N ARG A 208 -10.30 8.88 -9.22
CA ARG A 208 -9.51 9.59 -8.22
C ARG A 208 -9.03 8.60 -7.18
N LEU A 209 -7.73 8.58 -6.93
CA LEU A 209 -7.13 7.80 -5.85
C LEU A 209 -6.54 8.77 -4.82
N GLN A 210 -6.99 8.66 -3.58
CA GLN A 210 -6.41 9.42 -2.46
C GLN A 210 -5.68 8.46 -1.54
N THR A 211 -4.44 8.75 -1.23
CA THR A 211 -3.64 7.95 -0.31
C THR A 211 -3.69 8.58 1.07
N PHE A 212 -3.85 7.76 2.09
CA PHE A 212 -3.89 8.14 3.49
C PHE A 212 -2.90 7.27 4.25
N ASP A 213 -2.37 7.85 5.32
CA ASP A 213 -1.66 7.08 6.33
C ASP A 213 -2.66 6.18 7.07
N ALA A 214 -2.36 4.89 7.21
CA ALA A 214 -3.29 3.94 7.81
C ALA A 214 -3.53 4.19 9.29
N TYR A 215 -2.49 4.64 10.02
CA TYR A 215 -2.60 4.98 11.44
C TYR A 215 -3.52 6.17 11.66
N ASP A 216 -3.38 7.23 10.85
CA ASP A 216 -4.29 8.38 10.89
C ASP A 216 -5.74 7.98 10.59
N LEU A 217 -5.96 7.04 9.66
CA LEU A 217 -7.29 6.62 9.24
C LEU A 217 -7.99 5.71 10.26
N GLU A 218 -7.27 4.79 10.91
CA GLU A 218 -7.80 3.90 11.96
C GLU A 218 -8.33 4.71 13.15
N ASN A 219 -7.59 5.74 13.54
CA ASN A 219 -7.92 6.59 14.70
C ASN A 219 -9.00 7.63 14.38
N CYS A 220 -9.36 7.83 13.10
CA CYS A 220 -10.34 8.84 12.72
C CYS A 220 -11.70 8.23 12.39
N SER A 221 -12.72 8.57 13.18
CA SER A 221 -14.11 8.17 12.92
C SER A 221 -14.69 8.72 11.60
N ASN A 222 -14.11 9.80 11.05
CA ASN A 222 -14.55 10.39 9.80
C ASN A 222 -13.37 10.75 8.91
N VAL A 223 -13.21 10.00 7.82
CA VAL A 223 -12.13 10.17 6.83
C VAL A 223 -12.03 11.60 6.26
N ALA A 224 -13.15 12.34 6.17
CA ALA A 224 -13.13 13.73 5.69
C ALA A 224 -12.32 14.68 6.60
N LEU A 225 -12.02 14.25 7.83
CA LEU A 225 -11.19 14.99 8.78
C LEU A 225 -9.71 14.70 8.62
N VAL A 226 -9.30 13.67 7.87
CA VAL A 226 -7.89 13.35 7.62
C VAL A 226 -7.44 14.01 6.32
N LYS A 227 -6.22 14.56 6.30
CA LYS A 227 -5.63 15.10 5.07
C LYS A 227 -4.97 13.97 4.28
N ALA A 228 -5.37 13.80 3.01
CA ALA A 228 -4.70 12.87 2.11
C ALA A 228 -3.21 13.22 1.93
N LEU A 229 -2.36 12.20 1.91
CA LEU A 229 -0.92 12.31 1.64
C LEU A 229 -0.71 12.71 0.18
N THR A 230 -1.32 11.97 -0.74
CA THR A 230 -1.33 12.28 -2.17
C THR A 230 -2.73 12.12 -2.76
N THR A 231 -2.96 12.79 -3.88
CA THR A 231 -4.19 12.63 -4.66
C THR A 231 -3.79 12.53 -6.12
N SER A 232 -4.11 11.40 -6.75
CA SER A 232 -3.83 11.15 -8.16
C SER A 232 -5.14 10.90 -8.91
N TYR A 233 -5.08 11.11 -10.21
CA TYR A 233 -6.17 10.86 -11.13
C TYR A 233 -5.66 10.04 -12.30
N TRP A 234 -6.48 9.12 -12.78
CA TRP A 234 -6.19 8.39 -14.00
C TRP A 234 -7.48 8.09 -14.78
N PHE A 235 -7.31 7.89 -16.08
CA PHE A 235 -8.41 7.67 -17.01
C PHE A 235 -8.50 6.18 -17.37
N VAL A 236 -9.69 5.61 -17.16
CA VAL A 236 -9.99 4.19 -17.34
C VAL A 236 -10.32 3.89 -18.80
N LYS A 237 -9.48 3.07 -19.43
CA LYS A 237 -9.68 2.58 -20.80
C LYS A 237 -10.46 1.26 -20.78
N ASN A 238 -11.02 0.87 -21.92
CA ASN A 238 -11.71 -0.43 -22.04
C ASN A 238 -10.81 -1.61 -21.70
N LYS A 239 -9.53 -1.52 -22.08
CA LYS A 239 -8.50 -2.49 -21.72
C LYS A 239 -8.30 -2.69 -20.22
N ASP A 240 -8.73 -1.74 -19.39
CA ASP A 240 -8.60 -1.85 -17.92
C ASP A 240 -9.79 -2.60 -17.31
N TYR A 241 -10.97 -2.55 -17.96
CA TYR A 241 -12.11 -3.39 -17.59
C TYR A 241 -11.94 -4.83 -18.05
N SER A 242 -11.37 -5.04 -19.23
CA SER A 242 -11.13 -6.38 -19.77
C SER A 242 -9.96 -7.11 -19.11
N ALA A 243 -9.20 -6.43 -18.25
CA ALA A 243 -7.97 -6.96 -17.68
C ALA A 243 -8.21 -7.99 -16.56
N TYR A 244 -9.42 -8.06 -16.01
CA TYR A 244 -9.73 -8.93 -14.88
C TYR A 244 -11.17 -9.42 -14.91
N ASP A 245 -11.44 -10.52 -14.20
CA ASP A 245 -12.78 -11.06 -13.99
C ASP A 245 -13.08 -11.30 -12.51
N THR A 246 -14.16 -10.69 -12.02
CA THR A 246 -14.61 -10.84 -10.63
C THR A 246 -15.66 -11.92 -10.44
N SER A 247 -16.29 -12.43 -11.51
CA SER A 247 -17.30 -13.49 -11.36
C SER A 247 -16.69 -14.77 -10.78
N ALA A 248 -15.42 -15.03 -11.10
CA ALA A 248 -14.65 -16.15 -10.57
C ALA A 248 -14.58 -16.16 -9.03
N ILE A 249 -14.54 -14.99 -8.37
CA ILE A 249 -14.55 -14.89 -6.91
C ILE A 249 -15.90 -15.35 -6.35
N VAL A 250 -17.00 -14.91 -6.95
CA VAL A 250 -18.35 -15.23 -6.47
C VAL A 250 -18.59 -16.74 -6.53
N ASP A 251 -18.17 -17.38 -7.61
CA ASP A 251 -18.32 -18.83 -7.77
C ASP A 251 -17.45 -19.60 -6.76
N ARG A 252 -16.28 -19.07 -6.39
CA ARG A 252 -15.43 -19.65 -5.35
C ARG A 252 -16.02 -19.47 -3.95
N LEU A 253 -16.50 -18.27 -3.62
CA LEU A 253 -17.15 -18.01 -2.33
C LEU A 253 -18.38 -18.90 -2.12
N LYS A 254 -19.16 -19.15 -3.18
CA LYS A 254 -20.26 -20.13 -3.13
C LYS A 254 -19.78 -21.54 -2.80
N LYS A 255 -18.72 -22.02 -3.46
CA LYS A 255 -18.11 -23.33 -3.17
C LYS A 255 -17.61 -23.43 -1.73
N MET A 256 -16.92 -22.38 -1.23
CA MET A 256 -16.43 -22.34 0.15
C MET A 256 -17.58 -22.34 1.17
N ASN A 257 -18.70 -21.68 0.84
CA ASN A 257 -19.90 -21.71 1.66
C ASN A 257 -20.56 -23.10 1.68
N GLU A 258 -20.67 -23.75 0.52
CA GLU A 258 -21.20 -25.12 0.38
C GLU A 258 -20.35 -26.15 1.13
N LEU A 259 -19.03 -25.96 1.16
CA LEU A 259 -18.08 -26.79 1.91
C LEU A 259 -18.08 -26.50 3.42
N GLY A 260 -18.83 -25.49 3.88
CA GLY A 260 -18.90 -25.12 5.30
C GLY A 260 -17.63 -24.47 5.83
N GLU A 261 -16.79 -23.91 4.95
CA GLU A 261 -15.50 -23.30 5.29
C GLU A 261 -15.64 -21.83 5.75
N LEU A 262 -16.81 -21.20 5.61
CA LEU A 262 -17.05 -19.82 6.04
C LEU A 262 -17.52 -19.74 7.51
N LEU A 263 -17.16 -18.65 8.21
CA LEU A 263 -17.69 -18.38 9.55
C LEU A 263 -19.19 -18.06 9.49
N THR A 264 -19.91 -18.42 10.54
CA THR A 264 -21.35 -18.10 10.66
C THR A 264 -21.54 -16.63 11.05
N ASP A 265 -22.60 -15.99 10.56
CA ASP A 265 -22.91 -14.56 10.75
C ASP A 265 -22.80 -14.08 12.21
N SER A 266 -23.18 -14.90 13.20
CA SER A 266 -23.05 -14.58 14.63
C SER A 266 -21.59 -14.43 15.09
N GLU A 267 -20.70 -15.30 14.61
CA GLU A 267 -19.28 -15.27 14.96
C GLU A 267 -18.56 -14.10 14.28
N ILE A 268 -19.01 -13.73 13.08
CA ILE A 268 -18.51 -12.57 12.35
C ILE A 268 -18.80 -11.28 13.13
N LEU A 269 -20.00 -11.17 13.70
CA LEU A 269 -20.41 -10.00 14.48
C LEU A 269 -19.65 -9.90 15.81
N GLU A 270 -19.35 -11.02 16.46
CA GLU A 270 -18.53 -11.05 17.69
C GLU A 270 -17.08 -10.61 17.42
N ASN A 271 -16.49 -11.04 16.30
CA ASN A 271 -15.11 -10.70 15.93
C ASN A 271 -14.92 -9.22 15.54
N GLN A 272 -15.97 -8.52 15.12
CA GLN A 272 -15.84 -7.14 14.63
C GLN A 272 -15.48 -6.13 15.73
N GLY A 273 -15.78 -6.42 17.00
CA GLY A 273 -15.41 -5.60 18.17
C GLY A 273 -15.97 -4.17 18.16
N THR A 274 -16.45 -3.66 19.30
CA THR A 274 -16.79 -2.25 19.44
C THR A 274 -15.52 -1.41 19.62
N THR A 275 -15.11 -0.66 18.60
CA THR A 275 -14.04 0.34 18.71
C THR A 275 -14.60 1.70 19.11
N ASP A 276 -14.18 2.20 20.28
CA ASP A 276 -14.33 3.61 20.63
C ASP A 276 -13.30 4.44 19.86
N HIS A 277 -13.77 5.26 18.90
CA HIS A 277 -12.89 6.10 18.08
C HIS A 277 -12.67 7.47 18.73
N CYS A 278 -11.40 7.80 19.04
CA CYS A 278 -11.03 9.10 19.61
C CYS A 278 -10.36 10.02 18.58
N LEU A 279 -10.92 11.21 18.38
CA LEU A 279 -10.40 12.22 17.44
C LEU A 279 -9.05 12.82 17.85
N ASP A 280 -8.67 12.71 19.13
CA ASP A 280 -7.48 13.36 19.68
C ASP A 280 -6.17 12.65 19.28
N MET A 281 -6.27 11.46 18.68
CA MET A 281 -5.13 10.62 18.25
C MET A 281 -4.72 10.84 16.79
N VAL A 282 -5.34 11.78 16.06
CA VAL A 282 -5.09 12.00 14.62
C VAL A 282 -4.02 13.08 14.42
N GLU A 283 -2.89 12.75 13.81
CA GLU A 283 -1.77 13.69 13.60
C GLU A 283 -2.06 14.69 12.47
N LYS A 284 -2.71 14.23 11.39
CA LYS A 284 -2.90 15.03 10.16
C LYS A 284 -4.35 15.41 9.89
N LEU A 285 -4.84 16.40 10.63
CA LEU A 285 -6.20 16.94 10.44
C LEU A 285 -6.34 17.85 9.20
N SER A 286 -7.42 17.63 8.44
CA SER A 286 -7.93 18.46 7.35
C SER A 286 -8.43 19.82 7.85
N ARG A 287 -8.64 20.78 6.94
CA ARG A 287 -9.15 22.12 7.32
C ARG A 287 -10.52 22.05 8.02
N LYS A 288 -11.36 21.07 7.65
CA LYS A 288 -12.65 20.82 8.33
C LYS A 288 -12.44 20.19 9.71
N GLY A 289 -11.51 19.25 9.83
CA GLY A 289 -11.10 18.63 11.10
C GLY A 289 -10.64 19.66 12.13
N ARG A 290 -9.70 20.53 11.76
CA ARG A 290 -9.17 21.58 12.64
C ARG A 290 -10.26 22.55 13.13
N LYS A 291 -11.20 22.94 12.26
CA LYS A 291 -12.32 23.81 12.63
C LYS A 291 -13.28 23.16 13.64
N ARG A 292 -13.40 21.83 13.63
CA ARG A 292 -14.28 21.10 14.57
C ARG A 292 -13.61 20.91 15.92
N LEU A 293 -12.29 20.66 15.93
CA LEU A 293 -11.51 20.52 17.16
C LEU A 293 -11.43 21.85 17.93
N ALA A 294 -11.22 22.98 17.23
CA ALA A 294 -11.16 24.32 17.82
C ALA A 294 -12.50 24.85 18.37
N ARG A 295 -13.58 24.07 18.26
CA ARG A 295 -14.91 24.39 18.82
C ARG A 295 -15.26 23.56 20.06
N LYS A 296 -14.42 22.58 20.41
CA LYS A 296 -14.42 21.98 21.75
C LYS A 296 -13.60 22.89 22.66
#